data_AF-C0PUQ3-F1
#
_entry.id   AF-C0PUQ3-F1
#
_cell.length_a   1.000
_cell.length_b   1.000
_cell.length_c   1.000
_cell.angle_alpha   90.00
_cell.angle_beta   90.00
_cell.angle_gamma   90.00
#
_symmetry.space_group_name_H-M   'P 1'
#
loop_
_entity.id
_entity.type
_entity.pdbx_description
1 polymer ?
#
loop_
_entity_poly.entity_id
_entity_poly.type
_entity_poly.pdbx_seq_one_letter_code
_entity_poly.pdbx_strand_id
1 'polypeptide(L)'
;NILEQERRDRELAMRIAQSEAELIPEESQNDAGLRRGPQVQATKAAAAGTKKYELSKWKYAELRDAINTSCDIELLAACREEFHRRLKVYHAWKSKNKKRGNDTGNTEQRAPKSVTDYAQANPAPPIPARQHEVAMNRQQRYFRIPFIRPGDQYKDPQNKKKGWWYAHFDGPWIARQMELHPDKQPILLVAGKDDMEMCELSLEETGLTRKRGAEILPRQFEEIWERCGGIQYLRSAIESRQARPTYATAMLQSLLK
;
A
#
# COMPACT_ATOMS: atom_id res chain seq x y z
N ASN A 1 -18.16 -2.91 10.80
CA ASN A 1 -19.18 -1.87 10.59
C ASN A 1 -18.52 -0.74 9.79
N ILE A 2 -19.09 -0.33 8.64
CA ILE A 2 -18.49 0.67 7.73
C ILE A 2 -18.20 1.99 8.45
N LEU A 3 -19.09 2.43 9.35
CA LEU A 3 -18.92 3.65 10.13
C LEU A 3 -17.71 3.60 11.09
N GLU A 4 -17.42 2.42 11.63
CA GLU A 4 -16.27 2.23 12.50
C GLU A 4 -14.95 2.22 11.70
N GLN A 5 -15.01 1.78 10.44
CA GLN A 5 -13.88 1.80 9.53
C GLN A 5 -13.60 3.21 9.00
N GLU A 6 -14.62 3.94 8.55
CA GLU A 6 -14.50 5.36 8.20
C GLU A 6 -13.95 6.20 9.37
N ARG A 7 -14.32 5.85 10.61
CA ARG A 7 -13.74 6.47 11.80
C ARG A 7 -12.25 6.18 11.93
N ARG A 8 -11.81 4.94 11.72
CA ARG A 8 -10.37 4.56 11.79
C ARG A 8 -9.55 5.20 10.68
N ASP A 9 -10.08 5.26 9.46
CA ASP A 9 -9.39 5.91 8.32
C ASP A 9 -9.32 7.43 8.50
N ARG A 10 -10.39 8.06 9.01
CA ARG A 10 -10.38 9.48 9.40
C ARG A 10 -9.41 9.73 10.54
N GLU A 11 -9.34 8.84 11.52
CA GLU A 11 -8.39 8.94 12.63
C GLU A 11 -6.94 8.78 12.13
N LEU A 12 -6.67 7.84 11.22
CA LEU A 12 -5.36 7.67 10.60
C LEU A 12 -4.95 8.92 9.80
N ALA A 13 -5.86 9.47 9.00
CA ALA A 13 -5.63 10.71 8.26
C ALA A 13 -5.33 11.91 9.19
N MET A 14 -6.10 12.05 10.28
CA MET A 14 -5.86 13.09 11.29
C MET A 14 -4.53 12.90 12.04
N ARG A 15 -4.16 11.65 12.36
CA ARG A 15 -2.85 11.32 12.99
C ARG A 15 -1.68 11.67 12.06
N ILE A 16 -1.85 11.48 10.76
CA ILE A 16 -0.84 11.86 9.76
C ILE A 16 -0.65 13.38 9.74
N ALA A 17 -1.74 14.15 9.79
CA ALA A 17 -1.70 15.62 9.85
C ALA A 17 -1.10 16.16 11.17
N GLN A 18 -1.43 15.57 12.32
CA GLN A 18 -0.97 16.08 13.61
C GLN A 18 0.55 15.90 13.83
N SER A 19 1.14 14.86 13.23
CA SER A 19 2.59 14.63 13.29
C SER A 19 3.44 15.55 12.40
N GLU A 20 2.81 16.42 11.61
CA GLU A 20 3.48 17.42 10.75
C GLU A 20 4.12 18.56 11.57
N ALA A 21 3.67 18.77 12.80
CA ALA A 21 4.06 19.91 13.65
C ALA A 21 5.32 19.67 14.50
N GLU A 22 5.81 18.43 14.64
CA GLU A 22 6.89 18.10 15.58
C GLU A 22 8.03 17.32 14.90
N LEU A 23 9.14 18.04 14.66
CA LEU A 23 10.55 17.61 14.68
C LEU A 23 11.32 17.29 13.37
N ILE A 24 12.35 18.13 13.17
CA ILE A 24 13.65 18.03 12.48
C ILE A 24 14.70 18.20 13.63
N PRO A 25 15.99 17.73 13.63
CA PRO A 25 16.95 17.37 12.55
C PRO A 25 17.58 15.95 12.65
N GLU A 26 17.88 15.28 11.52
CA GLU A 26 19.16 15.15 10.76
C GLU A 26 20.20 14.17 11.36
N GLU A 27 20.56 13.12 10.62
CA GLU A 27 21.92 12.91 10.07
C GLU A 27 22.07 11.56 9.31
N SER A 28 22.94 11.63 8.30
CA SER A 28 23.81 10.57 7.75
C SER A 28 23.34 9.66 6.59
N GLN A 29 23.87 10.07 5.43
CA GLN A 29 24.14 9.44 4.15
C GLN A 29 24.77 8.03 4.22
N ASN A 30 24.45 7.15 3.26
CA ASN A 30 25.42 6.68 2.25
C ASN A 30 24.83 5.68 1.24
N ASP A 31 25.37 5.77 0.03
CA ASP A 31 24.96 5.21 -1.26
C ASP A 31 25.60 3.83 -1.54
N ALA A 32 24.96 3.01 -2.40
CA ALA A 32 25.59 2.08 -3.35
C ALA A 32 24.53 1.15 -3.99
N GLY A 33 24.23 1.39 -5.27
CA GLY A 33 23.33 0.58 -6.09
C GLY A 33 23.96 -0.66 -6.72
N LEU A 34 23.14 -1.63 -7.17
CA LEU A 34 23.56 -2.67 -8.11
C LEU A 34 22.39 -3.11 -9.03
N ARG A 35 22.73 -3.32 -10.31
CA ARG A 35 21.86 -3.47 -11.49
C ARG A 35 21.26 -4.88 -11.63
N ARG A 36 20.02 -5.03 -12.14
CA ARG A 36 19.36 -6.32 -12.48
C ARG A 36 18.99 -6.41 -13.97
N GLY A 37 19.25 -7.57 -14.57
CA GLY A 37 18.97 -7.90 -15.98
C GLY A 37 17.53 -8.40 -16.26
N PRO A 38 17.15 -8.55 -17.55
CA PRO A 38 15.77 -8.69 -17.98
C PRO A 38 15.41 -10.14 -18.34
N GLN A 39 14.74 -10.87 -17.44
CA GLN A 39 14.15 -12.19 -17.78
C GLN A 39 12.88 -12.53 -16.98
N VAL A 40 11.98 -11.55 -16.79
CA VAL A 40 10.71 -11.76 -16.06
C VAL A 40 9.53 -11.22 -16.88
N GLN A 41 9.29 -11.80 -18.06
CA GLN A 41 8.09 -11.50 -18.86
C GLN A 41 7.19 -12.72 -19.13
N ALA A 42 7.60 -13.95 -18.80
CA ALA A 42 6.86 -15.16 -19.23
C ALA A 42 5.86 -15.76 -18.22
N THR A 43 5.76 -15.29 -16.97
CA THR A 43 4.98 -16.00 -15.92
C THR A 43 3.66 -15.36 -15.49
N LYS A 44 3.18 -14.33 -16.18
CA LYS A 44 1.93 -13.64 -15.80
C LYS A 44 0.61 -14.34 -16.17
N ALA A 45 0.64 -15.45 -16.92
CA ALA A 45 -0.58 -16.07 -17.45
C ALA A 45 -1.05 -17.36 -16.75
N ALA A 46 -0.27 -17.93 -15.81
CA ALA A 46 -0.52 -19.29 -15.32
C ALA A 46 -1.10 -19.41 -13.88
N ALA A 47 -1.44 -18.30 -13.20
CA ALA A 47 -1.84 -18.33 -11.78
C ALA A 47 -3.32 -18.02 -11.49
N ALA A 48 -4.20 -18.10 -12.49
CA ALA A 48 -5.64 -17.93 -12.31
C ALA A 48 -6.30 -19.25 -11.84
N GLY A 49 -5.97 -19.70 -10.62
CA GLY A 49 -6.50 -20.93 -10.03
C GLY A 49 -7.77 -20.71 -9.18
N THR A 50 -8.91 -21.15 -9.71
CA THR A 50 -10.22 -21.45 -9.08
C THR A 50 -10.47 -20.88 -7.67
N LYS A 51 -11.05 -19.67 -7.60
CA LYS A 51 -11.85 -19.23 -6.44
C LYS A 51 -13.21 -19.97 -6.50
N LYS A 52 -13.71 -20.49 -5.37
CA LYS A 52 -15.02 -21.18 -5.31
C LYS A 52 -16.15 -20.33 -5.90
N TYR A 53 -16.07 -19.02 -5.69
CA TYR A 53 -16.93 -18.02 -6.32
C TYR A 53 -16.08 -17.07 -7.19
N GLU A 54 -16.30 -17.10 -8.50
CA GLU A 54 -15.72 -16.13 -9.43
C GLU A 54 -16.74 -15.02 -9.71
N LEU A 55 -16.62 -13.89 -9.00
CA LEU A 55 -17.57 -12.77 -9.08
C LEU A 55 -17.12 -11.64 -10.04
N SER A 56 -16.05 -11.88 -10.80
CA SER A 56 -15.43 -10.88 -11.68
C SER A 56 -16.40 -10.27 -12.71
N LYS A 57 -17.40 -11.06 -13.14
CA LYS A 57 -18.42 -10.69 -14.15
C LYS A 57 -19.74 -10.20 -13.55
N TRP A 58 -19.95 -10.34 -12.24
CA TRP A 58 -21.21 -10.00 -11.60
C TRP A 58 -21.47 -8.49 -11.64
N LYS A 59 -22.70 -8.05 -11.85
CA LYS A 59 -23.09 -6.64 -11.82
C LYS A 59 -23.24 -6.15 -10.39
N TYR A 60 -23.23 -4.83 -10.21
CA TYR A 60 -23.47 -4.21 -8.90
C TYR A 60 -24.80 -4.65 -8.29
N ALA A 61 -25.86 -4.76 -9.09
CA ALA A 61 -27.16 -5.24 -8.64
C ALA A 61 -27.09 -6.68 -8.10
N GLU A 62 -26.36 -7.58 -8.76
CA GLU A 62 -26.21 -8.98 -8.37
C GLU A 62 -25.38 -9.12 -7.09
N LEU A 63 -24.29 -8.36 -6.95
CA LEU A 63 -23.50 -8.31 -5.72
C LEU A 63 -24.31 -7.76 -4.55
N ARG A 64 -25.08 -6.69 -4.79
CA ARG A 64 -25.95 -6.08 -3.76
C ARG A 64 -27.07 -7.03 -3.35
N ASP A 65 -27.71 -7.68 -4.31
CA ASP A 65 -28.79 -8.63 -4.05
C ASP A 65 -28.27 -9.81 -3.22
N ALA A 66 -27.18 -10.46 -3.65
CA ALA A 66 -26.57 -11.56 -2.90
C ALA A 66 -26.18 -11.16 -1.46
N ILE A 67 -25.70 -9.93 -1.24
CA ILE A 67 -25.39 -9.44 0.11
C ILE A 67 -26.65 -9.30 0.98
N ASN A 68 -27.78 -8.94 0.39
CA ASN A 68 -29.03 -8.69 1.12
C ASN A 68 -29.89 -9.96 1.28
N THR A 69 -29.78 -10.93 0.38
CA THR A 69 -30.68 -12.10 0.32
C THR A 69 -29.98 -13.42 0.65
N SER A 70 -28.65 -13.52 0.53
CA SER A 70 -27.92 -14.75 0.81
C SER A 70 -27.49 -14.86 2.27
N CYS A 71 -27.47 -16.10 2.78
CA CYS A 71 -26.89 -16.48 4.07
C CYS A 71 -25.60 -17.30 3.92
N ASP A 72 -25.12 -17.53 2.69
CA ASP A 72 -23.87 -18.25 2.47
C ASP A 72 -22.68 -17.37 2.87
N ILE A 73 -22.06 -17.72 3.99
CA ILE A 73 -20.95 -16.98 4.60
C ILE A 73 -19.78 -16.83 3.63
N GLU A 74 -19.47 -17.86 2.84
CA GLU A 74 -18.35 -17.83 1.89
C GLU A 74 -18.69 -16.97 0.66
N LEU A 75 -19.94 -16.99 0.20
CA LEU A 75 -20.41 -16.14 -0.90
C LEU A 75 -20.41 -14.66 -0.48
N LEU A 76 -20.87 -14.36 0.74
CA LEU A 76 -20.88 -13.00 1.28
C LEU A 76 -19.47 -12.43 1.42
N ALA A 77 -18.51 -13.23 1.89
CA ALA A 77 -17.09 -12.85 1.93
C ALA A 77 -16.56 -12.55 0.53
N ALA A 78 -16.82 -13.42 -0.45
CA ALA A 78 -16.42 -13.21 -1.84
C ALA A 78 -17.04 -11.93 -2.44
N CYS A 79 -18.31 -11.62 -2.13
CA CYS A 79 -18.97 -10.40 -2.60
C CYS A 79 -18.31 -9.13 -2.04
N ARG A 80 -17.92 -9.14 -0.75
CA ARG A 80 -17.20 -8.03 -0.10
C ARG A 80 -15.81 -7.84 -0.70
N GLU A 81 -15.07 -8.92 -0.92
CA GLU A 81 -13.76 -8.88 -1.59
C GLU A 81 -13.85 -8.26 -3.00
N GLU A 82 -14.83 -8.68 -3.80
CA GLU A 82 -14.99 -8.18 -5.17
C GLU A 82 -15.39 -6.69 -5.17
N PHE A 83 -16.19 -6.24 -4.19
CA PHE A 83 -16.50 -4.82 -4.01
C PHE A 83 -15.24 -4.00 -3.72
N HIS A 84 -14.41 -4.45 -2.76
CA HIS A 84 -13.15 -3.78 -2.44
C HIS A 84 -12.18 -3.78 -3.63
N ARG A 85 -12.11 -4.87 -4.39
CA ARG A 85 -11.30 -4.95 -5.61
C ARG A 85 -11.74 -3.90 -6.64
N ARG A 86 -13.05 -3.76 -6.87
CA ARG A 86 -13.60 -2.78 -7.83
C ARG A 86 -13.39 -1.34 -7.35
N LEU A 87 -13.56 -1.08 -6.05
CA LEU A 87 -13.26 0.22 -5.45
C LEU A 87 -11.80 0.61 -5.68
N LYS A 88 -10.83 -0.29 -5.44
CA LYS A 88 -9.41 -0.03 -5.70
C LYS A 88 -9.16 0.38 -7.16
N VAL A 89 -9.75 -0.34 -8.13
CA VAL A 89 -9.64 0.01 -9.56
C VAL A 89 -10.29 1.36 -9.86
N TYR A 90 -11.46 1.63 -9.29
CA TYR A 90 -12.16 2.90 -9.45
C TYR A 90 -11.35 4.07 -8.89
N HIS A 91 -10.76 3.95 -7.69
CA HIS A 91 -9.87 4.96 -7.11
C HIS A 91 -8.63 5.21 -7.98
N ALA A 92 -7.98 4.15 -8.48
CA ALA A 92 -6.87 4.29 -9.42
C ALA A 92 -7.28 5.03 -10.70
N TRP A 93 -8.43 4.69 -11.29
CA TRP A 93 -8.96 5.38 -12.46
C TRP A 93 -9.31 6.83 -12.14
N LYS A 94 -9.97 7.10 -11.01
CA LYS A 94 -10.37 8.44 -10.56
C LYS A 94 -9.14 9.33 -10.35
N SER A 95 -8.11 8.86 -9.67
CA SER A 95 -6.87 9.62 -9.43
C SER A 95 -6.11 9.93 -10.72
N LYS A 96 -6.09 9.00 -11.69
CA LYS A 96 -5.51 9.23 -13.02
C LYS A 96 -6.28 10.26 -13.85
N ASN A 97 -7.61 10.29 -13.76
CA ASN A 97 -8.44 11.23 -14.52
C ASN A 97 -8.63 12.58 -13.81
N LYS A 98 -8.49 12.63 -12.49
CA LYS A 98 -8.49 13.88 -11.72
C LYS A 98 -7.38 14.84 -12.15
N LYS A 99 -6.20 14.32 -12.51
CA LYS A 99 -5.09 15.13 -13.05
C LYS A 99 -5.37 15.67 -14.46
N ARG A 100 -6.23 15.01 -15.25
CA ARG A 100 -6.58 15.44 -16.63
C ARG A 100 -7.65 16.52 -16.67
N GLY A 101 -8.56 16.56 -15.70
CA GLY A 101 -9.65 17.54 -15.66
C GLY A 101 -9.24 18.96 -15.24
N ASN A 102 -7.99 19.17 -14.80
CA ASN A 102 -7.49 20.46 -14.33
C ASN A 102 -6.50 21.12 -15.32
N ASP A 103 -6.28 20.51 -16.49
CA ASP A 103 -5.24 20.91 -17.46
C ASP A 103 -5.82 21.53 -18.75
N THR A 104 -7.02 22.10 -18.66
CA THR A 104 -7.67 22.86 -19.75
C THR A 104 -7.79 24.35 -19.39
N GLY A 105 -6.71 24.94 -18.90
CA GLY A 105 -6.67 26.37 -18.55
C GLY A 105 -5.26 26.94 -18.34
N ASN A 106 -4.57 27.22 -19.45
CA ASN A 106 -3.58 28.28 -19.67
C ASN A 106 -2.49 28.58 -18.60
N THR A 107 -1.20 28.34 -18.91
CA THR A 107 -0.18 29.42 -18.95
C THR A 107 1.15 28.97 -19.56
N GLU A 108 1.59 29.75 -20.55
CA GLU A 108 2.96 29.82 -21.05
C GLU A 108 3.96 30.20 -19.95
N GLN A 109 5.13 29.57 -20.02
CA GLN A 109 6.48 30.09 -19.72
C GLN A 109 6.68 31.04 -18.53
N ARG A 110 7.42 30.57 -17.50
CA ARG A 110 8.33 31.46 -16.76
C ARG A 110 9.49 30.71 -16.07
N ALA A 111 10.47 30.29 -16.86
CA ALA A 111 11.84 30.11 -16.37
C ALA A 111 12.83 30.81 -17.33
N PRO A 112 13.83 31.55 -16.83
CA PRO A 112 14.70 32.41 -17.66
C PRO A 112 15.50 31.64 -18.72
N LYS A 113 15.66 32.24 -19.91
CA LYS A 113 16.36 31.69 -21.08
C LYS A 113 17.88 31.46 -20.91
N SER A 114 18.48 31.80 -19.76
CA SER A 114 19.92 31.59 -19.50
C SER A 114 20.27 30.18 -18.97
N VAL A 115 19.27 29.36 -18.63
CA VAL A 115 19.49 27.99 -18.10
C VAL A 115 19.39 26.92 -19.21
N THR A 116 18.97 27.28 -20.42
CA THR A 116 18.69 26.33 -21.51
C THR A 116 19.87 26.00 -22.42
N ASP A 117 20.90 26.85 -22.49
CA ASP A 117 22.02 26.65 -23.44
C ASP A 117 23.04 25.58 -23.01
N TYR A 118 23.24 25.35 -21.71
CA TYR A 118 24.22 24.35 -21.25
C TYR A 118 23.73 22.89 -21.34
N ALA A 119 22.43 22.66 -21.60
CA ALA A 119 21.86 21.33 -21.74
C ALA A 119 21.84 20.80 -23.18
N GLN A 120 22.13 21.65 -24.18
CA GLN A 120 22.08 21.25 -25.60
C GLN A 120 23.34 20.51 -26.10
N ALA A 121 24.42 20.46 -25.31
CA ALA A 121 25.66 19.80 -25.72
C ALA A 121 25.66 18.27 -25.50
N ASN A 122 24.66 17.70 -24.81
CA ASN A 122 24.52 16.25 -24.68
C ASN A 122 23.07 15.86 -24.29
N PRO A 123 22.21 15.49 -25.26
CA PRO A 123 20.92 14.92 -24.90
C PRO A 123 21.12 13.48 -24.42
N ALA A 124 20.97 13.25 -23.11
CA ALA A 124 20.64 11.91 -22.64
C ALA A 124 19.28 11.52 -23.27
N PRO A 125 19.13 10.28 -23.79
CA PRO A 125 17.88 9.88 -24.43
C PRO A 125 16.70 10.04 -23.45
N PRO A 126 15.58 10.64 -23.87
CA PRO A 126 14.42 10.80 -23.02
C PRO A 126 13.91 9.41 -22.63
N ILE A 127 13.94 9.10 -21.33
CA ILE A 127 13.28 7.90 -20.81
C ILE A 127 11.79 8.06 -21.13
N PRO A 128 11.18 7.21 -21.96
CA PRO A 128 9.79 7.38 -22.36
C PRO A 128 8.91 7.34 -21.11
N ALA A 129 8.04 8.35 -20.91
CA ALA A 129 7.21 8.52 -19.71
C ALA A 129 6.44 7.25 -19.29
N ARG A 130 6.10 6.39 -20.26
CA ARG A 130 5.49 5.07 -20.02
C ARG A 130 6.37 4.11 -19.19
N GLN A 131 7.70 4.16 -19.33
CA GLN A 131 8.60 3.33 -18.53
C GLN A 131 8.67 3.80 -17.07
N HIS A 132 8.60 5.11 -16.83
CA HIS A 132 8.58 5.68 -15.49
C HIS A 132 7.30 5.29 -14.72
N GLU A 133 6.13 5.37 -15.36
CA GLU A 133 4.86 4.94 -14.75
C GLU A 133 4.84 3.43 -14.41
N VAL A 134 5.41 2.60 -15.28
CA VAL A 134 5.48 1.15 -15.05
C VAL A 134 6.44 0.80 -13.92
N ALA A 135 7.55 1.54 -13.79
CA ALA A 135 8.49 1.39 -12.68
C ALA A 135 7.85 1.79 -11.33
N MET A 136 7.13 2.91 -11.28
CA MET A 136 6.40 3.35 -10.09
C MET A 136 5.29 2.38 -9.68
N ASN A 137 4.62 1.76 -10.64
CA ASN A 137 3.52 0.82 -10.38
C ASN A 137 3.99 -0.53 -9.80
N ARG A 138 5.29 -0.77 -9.66
CA ARG A 138 5.84 -2.00 -9.05
C ARG A 138 6.90 -1.72 -7.98
N GLN A 139 7.05 -0.47 -7.56
CA GLN A 139 8.03 -0.11 -6.56
C GLN A 139 7.59 -0.63 -5.19
N GLN A 140 8.50 -1.33 -4.50
CA GLN A 140 8.24 -1.81 -3.14
C GLN A 140 8.65 -0.72 -2.15
N ARG A 141 7.70 -0.22 -1.36
CA ARG A 141 7.94 0.86 -0.39
C ARG A 141 7.44 0.48 0.99
N TYR A 142 8.20 0.82 2.01
CA TYR A 142 8.00 0.35 3.37
C TYR A 142 7.94 1.53 4.32
N PHE A 143 6.98 1.52 5.24
CA PHE A 143 6.73 2.65 6.13
C PHE A 143 6.50 2.17 7.57
N ARG A 144 6.85 3.01 8.55
CA ARG A 144 6.43 2.88 9.94
C ARG A 144 5.91 4.21 10.48
N ILE A 145 4.87 4.16 11.31
CA ILE A 145 4.26 5.32 11.94
C ILE A 145 3.98 4.99 13.42
N PRO A 146 4.46 5.81 14.38
CA PRO A 146 4.05 5.65 15.76
C PRO A 146 2.62 6.14 15.97
N PHE A 147 1.86 5.50 16.87
CA PHE A 147 0.55 5.97 17.32
C PHE A 147 0.39 5.83 18.83
N ILE A 148 -0.50 6.63 19.42
CA ILE A 148 -0.91 6.51 20.82
C ILE A 148 -2.29 5.89 20.82
N ARG A 149 -2.55 4.92 21.72
CA ARG A 149 -3.92 4.39 21.84
C ARG A 149 -4.84 5.46 22.41
N PRO A 150 -6.11 5.53 21.97
CA PRO A 150 -7.09 6.44 22.56
C PRO A 150 -7.20 6.32 24.09
N GLY A 151 -7.13 5.10 24.65
CA GLY A 151 -7.14 4.87 26.10
C GLY A 151 -5.87 5.32 26.85
N ASP A 152 -4.77 5.55 26.14
CA ASP A 152 -3.50 6.05 26.68
C ASP A 152 -3.31 7.55 26.38
N GLN A 153 -4.24 8.19 25.66
CA GLN A 153 -4.10 9.57 25.20
C GLN A 153 -4.07 10.58 26.35
N TYR A 154 -4.78 10.29 27.44
CA TYR A 154 -4.91 11.11 28.64
C TYR A 154 -3.98 10.69 29.80
N LYS A 155 -3.15 9.66 29.61
CA LYS A 155 -2.16 9.26 30.64
C LYS A 155 -1.01 10.26 30.70
N ASP A 156 -0.32 10.32 31.83
CA ASP A 156 0.88 11.15 31.97
C ASP A 156 1.92 10.85 30.88
N PRO A 157 2.65 11.86 30.37
CA PRO A 157 3.62 11.70 29.28
C PRO A 157 4.63 10.57 29.50
N GLN A 158 4.98 10.30 30.76
CA GLN A 158 5.92 9.26 31.17
C GLN A 158 5.34 7.83 31.09
N ASN A 159 4.01 7.70 31.09
CA ASN A 159 3.27 6.43 30.99
C ASN A 159 2.60 6.21 29.62
N LYS A 160 2.75 7.14 28.66
CA LYS A 160 2.21 7.00 27.30
C LYS A 160 3.01 5.96 26.51
N LYS A 161 2.55 4.72 26.50
CA LYS A 161 3.14 3.68 25.64
C LYS A 161 2.71 3.90 24.19
N LYS A 162 3.68 4.07 23.29
CA LYS A 162 3.44 4.23 21.84
C LYS A 162 3.37 2.86 21.16
N GLY A 163 2.37 2.68 20.32
CA GLY A 163 2.32 1.58 19.35
C GLY A 163 2.98 1.97 18.02
N TRP A 164 3.21 0.98 17.17
CA TRP A 164 3.80 1.14 15.85
C TRP A 164 2.92 0.49 14.80
N TRP A 165 2.68 1.23 13.73
CA TRP A 165 2.00 0.75 12.53
C TRP A 165 3.02 0.64 11.41
N TYR A 166 3.13 -0.51 10.78
CA TYR A 166 4.03 -0.74 9.65
C TYR A 166 3.23 -1.13 8.41
N ALA A 167 3.69 -0.67 7.25
CA ALA A 167 3.07 -0.99 5.97
C ALA A 167 4.11 -1.25 4.88
N HIS A 168 3.83 -2.25 4.06
CA HIS A 168 4.55 -2.56 2.84
C HIS A 168 3.60 -2.37 1.66
N PHE A 169 3.90 -1.39 0.82
CA PHE A 169 3.21 -1.09 -0.43
C PHE A 169 3.90 -1.77 -1.60
N ASP A 170 3.13 -2.55 -2.37
CA ASP A 170 3.52 -3.13 -3.65
C ASP A 170 2.96 -2.23 -4.76
N GLY A 171 3.79 -1.30 -5.23
CA GLY A 171 3.36 -0.20 -6.07
C GLY A 171 2.43 0.75 -5.29
N PRO A 172 1.26 1.13 -5.84
CA PRO A 172 0.36 2.08 -5.19
C PRO A 172 -0.47 1.48 -4.04
N TRP A 173 -0.48 0.16 -3.84
CA TRP A 173 -1.40 -0.50 -2.92
C TRP A 173 -0.67 -1.28 -1.83
N ILE A 174 -1.28 -1.36 -0.66
CA ILE A 174 -0.73 -2.12 0.46
C ILE A 174 -0.79 -3.63 0.18
N ALA A 175 0.31 -4.32 0.49
CA ALA A 175 0.46 -5.76 0.35
C ALA A 175 0.60 -6.47 1.71
N ARG A 176 1.26 -5.82 2.68
CA ARG A 176 1.35 -6.31 4.07
C ARG A 176 1.22 -5.13 5.04
N GLN A 177 0.60 -5.39 6.18
CA GLN A 177 0.44 -4.43 7.27
C GLN A 177 0.72 -5.17 8.59
N MET A 178 1.33 -4.48 9.55
CA MET A 178 1.38 -4.99 10.92
C MET A 178 1.25 -3.88 11.94
N GLU A 179 0.61 -4.20 13.06
CA GLU A 179 0.40 -3.27 14.17
C GLU A 179 0.99 -3.86 15.44
N LEU A 180 1.97 -3.14 16.00
CA LEU A 180 2.60 -3.49 17.26
C LEU A 180 2.04 -2.59 18.34
N HIS A 181 1.30 -3.20 19.23
CA HIS A 181 0.74 -2.55 20.39
C HIS A 181 1.58 -2.91 21.63
N PRO A 182 1.80 -1.96 22.55
CA PRO A 182 2.41 -2.28 23.83
C PRO A 182 1.60 -3.36 24.54
N ASP A 183 2.26 -4.38 25.10
CA ASP A 183 1.59 -5.42 25.92
C ASP A 183 0.47 -6.21 25.19
N LYS A 184 0.40 -6.19 23.86
CA LYS A 184 -0.50 -7.06 23.08
C LYS A 184 0.30 -7.84 22.03
N GLN A 185 -0.29 -8.93 21.56
CA GLN A 185 0.29 -9.68 20.46
C GLN A 185 0.32 -8.83 19.18
N PRO A 186 1.34 -9.04 18.32
CA PRO A 186 1.40 -8.40 17.01
C PRO A 186 0.16 -8.71 16.19
N ILE A 187 -0.38 -7.68 15.53
CA ILE A 187 -1.44 -7.85 14.52
C ILE A 187 -0.73 -7.93 13.17
N LEU A 188 -0.93 -9.01 12.44
CA LEU A 188 -0.34 -9.26 11.11
C LEU A 188 -1.46 -9.34 10.09
N LEU A 189 -1.35 -8.60 8.99
CA LEU A 189 -2.38 -8.51 7.97
C LEU A 189 -1.74 -8.60 6.57
N VAL A 190 -2.34 -9.40 5.70
CA VAL A 190 -1.87 -9.62 4.33
C VAL A 190 -2.98 -9.39 3.32
N ALA A 191 -2.60 -8.81 2.18
CA ALA A 191 -3.50 -8.54 1.07
C ALA A 191 -4.29 -9.78 0.63
N GLY A 192 -5.58 -9.60 0.38
CA GLY A 192 -6.52 -10.69 0.08
C GLY A 192 -7.23 -11.14 1.35
N LYS A 193 -6.52 -11.85 2.24
CA LYS A 193 -7.08 -12.42 3.46
C LYS A 193 -7.68 -11.36 4.39
N ASP A 194 -6.94 -10.27 4.60
CA ASP A 194 -7.23 -9.26 5.60
C ASP A 194 -7.62 -7.91 4.95
N ASP A 195 -8.13 -7.97 3.72
CA ASP A 195 -8.43 -6.79 2.91
C ASP A 195 -9.49 -5.86 3.55
N MET A 196 -10.30 -6.35 4.51
CA MET A 196 -11.29 -5.52 5.23
C MET A 196 -10.68 -4.78 6.44
N GLU A 197 -9.53 -5.22 6.90
CA GLU A 197 -8.83 -4.75 8.10
C GLU A 197 -7.58 -3.93 7.74
N MET A 198 -7.13 -4.01 6.49
CA MET A 198 -5.99 -3.27 5.96
C MET A 198 -6.38 -1.87 5.47
N CYS A 199 -5.37 -1.00 5.35
CA CYS A 199 -5.51 0.33 4.74
C CYS A 199 -6.07 0.24 3.31
N GLU A 200 -7.16 0.97 3.04
CA GLU A 200 -7.82 1.02 1.74
C GLU A 200 -7.29 2.11 0.81
N LEU A 201 -6.54 3.08 1.35
CA LEU A 201 -5.99 4.21 0.60
C LEU A 201 -4.77 3.79 -0.24
N SER A 202 -4.63 4.39 -1.42
CA SER A 202 -3.40 4.27 -2.19
C SER A 202 -2.24 5.02 -1.51
N LEU A 203 -1.00 4.66 -1.84
CA LEU A 203 0.18 5.28 -1.26
C LEU A 203 0.20 6.82 -1.42
N GLU A 204 -0.28 7.34 -2.55
CA GLU A 204 -0.37 8.80 -2.79
C GLU A 204 -1.42 9.46 -1.87
N GLU A 205 -2.56 8.80 -1.66
CA GLU A 205 -3.67 9.25 -0.82
C GLU A 205 -3.33 9.19 0.67
N THR A 206 -2.55 8.19 1.10
CA THR A 206 -2.10 8.09 2.51
C THR A 206 -1.21 9.26 2.94
N GLY A 207 -0.51 9.90 2.00
CA GLY A 207 0.47 10.95 2.31
C GLY A 207 1.73 10.48 3.02
N LEU A 208 1.92 9.17 3.21
CA LEU A 208 3.10 8.59 3.89
C LEU A 208 4.43 9.03 3.25
N THR A 209 4.41 9.21 1.93
CA THR A 209 5.58 9.64 1.14
C THR A 209 6.02 11.07 1.42
N ARG A 210 5.12 11.90 1.98
CA ARG A 210 5.40 13.29 2.38
C ARG A 210 5.83 13.38 3.84
N LYS A 211 5.64 12.31 4.63
CA LYS A 211 5.95 12.29 6.04
C LYS A 211 7.42 11.92 6.28
N ARG A 212 8.18 12.88 6.77
CA ARG A 212 9.60 12.69 7.11
C ARG A 212 9.76 11.58 8.14
N GLY A 213 10.73 10.68 7.92
CA GLY A 213 11.01 9.55 8.83
C GLY A 213 9.98 8.42 8.83
N ALA A 214 8.92 8.50 8.01
CA ALA A 214 7.96 7.41 7.87
C ALA A 214 8.51 6.26 7.03
N GLU A 215 9.19 6.55 5.92
CA GLU A 215 9.75 5.53 5.04
C GLU A 215 10.95 4.83 5.72
N ILE A 216 10.96 3.50 5.65
CA ILE A 216 11.98 2.64 6.24
C ILE A 216 12.57 1.72 5.19
N LEU A 217 13.72 1.12 5.52
CA LEU A 217 14.36 0.16 4.65
C LEU A 217 13.58 -1.18 4.62
N PRO A 218 13.60 -1.92 3.50
CA PRO A 218 12.99 -3.24 3.41
C PRO A 218 13.44 -4.16 4.55
N ARG A 219 14.75 -4.19 4.84
CA ARG A 219 15.33 -5.02 5.90
C ARG A 219 14.71 -4.73 7.28
N GLN A 220 14.46 -3.45 7.59
CA GLN A 220 13.84 -3.06 8.86
C GLN A 220 12.39 -3.57 8.96
N PHE A 221 11.66 -3.63 7.85
CA PHE A 221 10.33 -4.22 7.85
C PHE A 221 10.40 -5.75 7.98
N GLU A 222 11.25 -6.41 7.19
CA GLU A 222 11.34 -7.88 7.16
C GLU A 222 11.80 -8.45 8.51
N GLU A 223 12.74 -7.80 9.20
CA GLU A 223 13.22 -8.23 10.52
C GLU A 223 12.07 -8.29 11.55
N ILE A 224 11.23 -7.25 11.57
CA ILE A 224 10.08 -7.19 12.48
C ILE A 224 9.01 -8.18 12.04
N TRP A 225 8.76 -8.27 10.74
CA TRP A 225 7.77 -9.19 10.16
C TRP A 225 8.10 -10.64 10.52
N GLU A 226 9.34 -11.06 10.34
CA GLU A 226 9.82 -12.40 10.68
C GLU A 226 9.71 -12.66 12.19
N ARG A 227 10.22 -11.73 13.02
CA ARG A 227 10.17 -11.87 14.48
C ARG A 227 8.75 -12.00 15.03
N CYS A 228 7.77 -11.38 14.37
CA CYS A 228 6.36 -11.44 14.76
C CYS A 228 5.62 -12.67 14.19
N GLY A 229 6.28 -13.56 13.44
CA GLY A 229 5.65 -14.74 12.83
C GLY A 229 4.96 -14.46 11.49
N GLY A 230 5.29 -13.34 10.84
CA GLY A 230 4.69 -12.91 9.57
C GLY A 230 4.96 -13.86 8.40
N ILE A 231 6.09 -14.57 8.41
CA ILE A 231 6.41 -15.57 7.38
C ILE A 231 5.40 -16.71 7.43
N GLN A 232 5.16 -17.26 8.61
CA GLN A 232 4.22 -18.36 8.84
C GLN A 232 2.78 -17.92 8.55
N TYR A 233 2.42 -16.70 8.96
CA TYR A 233 1.11 -16.12 8.68
C TYR A 233 0.84 -15.99 7.17
N LEU A 234 1.80 -15.42 6.41
CA LEU A 234 1.69 -15.29 4.96
C LEU A 234 1.69 -16.66 4.27
N ARG A 235 2.51 -17.60 4.73
CA ARG A 235 2.55 -18.97 4.21
C ARG A 235 1.19 -19.64 4.33
N SER A 236 0.59 -19.61 5.52
CA SER A 236 -0.75 -20.16 5.77
C SER A 236 -1.80 -19.53 4.86
N ALA A 237 -1.75 -18.21 4.65
CA ALA A 237 -2.69 -17.52 3.76
C ALA A 237 -2.48 -17.87 2.27
N ILE A 238 -1.26 -18.18 1.84
CA ILE A 238 -0.98 -18.69 0.48
C ILE A 238 -1.52 -20.11 0.33
N GLU A 239 -1.26 -21.00 1.29
CA GLU A 239 -1.71 -22.39 1.29
C GLU A 239 -3.24 -22.48 1.31
N SER A 240 -3.91 -21.61 2.06
CA SER A 240 -5.38 -21.49 2.07
C SER A 240 -5.97 -20.74 0.87
N ARG A 241 -5.12 -20.26 -0.07
CA ARG A 241 -5.51 -19.45 -1.24
C ARG A 241 -6.25 -18.15 -0.91
N GLN A 242 -6.08 -17.62 0.29
CA GLN A 242 -6.67 -16.36 0.72
C GLN A 242 -5.76 -15.16 0.42
N ALA A 243 -4.44 -15.37 0.35
CA ALA A 243 -3.49 -14.31 0.00
C ALA A 243 -3.61 -13.92 -1.48
N ARG A 244 -3.75 -12.61 -1.75
CA ARG A 244 -3.68 -12.06 -3.11
C ARG A 244 -2.24 -12.15 -3.62
N PRO A 245 -2.02 -12.48 -4.91
CA PRO A 245 -0.70 -12.41 -5.52
C PRO A 245 -0.11 -10.99 -5.44
N THR A 246 1.01 -10.85 -4.73
CA THR A 246 1.80 -9.64 -4.54
C THR A 246 3.29 -9.97 -4.60
N TYR A 247 4.14 -8.95 -4.56
CA TYR A 247 5.59 -9.13 -4.40
C TYR A 247 5.94 -10.02 -3.20
N ALA A 248 5.27 -9.85 -2.07
CA ALA A 248 5.54 -10.61 -0.85
C ALA A 248 5.22 -12.12 -1.01
N THR A 249 4.10 -12.46 -1.64
CA THR A 249 3.76 -13.87 -1.91
C THR A 249 4.76 -14.50 -2.89
N ALA A 250 5.19 -13.74 -3.91
CA ALA A 250 6.17 -14.22 -4.88
C ALA A 250 7.56 -14.43 -4.26
N MET A 251 8.01 -13.51 -3.41
CA MET A 251 9.25 -13.63 -2.64
C MET A 251 9.25 -14.88 -1.77
N LEU A 252 8.19 -15.11 -1.01
CA LEU A 252 8.10 -16.27 -0.12
C LEU A 252 8.09 -17.59 -0.91
N GLN A 253 7.37 -17.65 -2.03
CA GLN A 253 7.37 -18.83 -2.90
C GLN A 253 8.75 -19.10 -3.52
N SER A 254 9.57 -18.07 -3.77
CA SER A 254 10.93 -18.25 -4.29
C SER A 254 11.91 -18.78 -3.26
N LEU A 255 11.68 -18.52 -1.98
CA LEU A 255 12.52 -19.00 -0.86
C LEU A 255 12.21 -20.44 -0.46
N LEU A 256 11.05 -20.97 -0.87
CA LEU A 256 10.61 -22.34 -0.58
C LEU A 256 10.98 -23.34 -1.70
N LYS A 257 11.58 -22.86 -2.79
CA LYS A 257 12.12 -23.67 -3.89
C LYS A 257 13.61 -23.86 -3.71
#